data_AF-A0A3S5JRW9-F1
#
_entry.id   AF-A0A3S5JRW9-F1
#
_cell.length_a   1.000
_cell.length_b   1.000
_cell.length_c   1.000
_cell.angle_alpha   90.00
_cell.angle_beta   90.00
_cell.angle_gamma   90.00
#
_symmetry.space_group_name_H-M   'P 1'
#
loop_
_entity.id
_entity.type
_entity.pdbx_description
1 polymer ?
#
loop_
_entity_poly.entity_id
_entity_poly.type
_entity_poly.pdbx_seq_one_letter_code
_entity_poly.pdbx_strand_id
1 'polypeptide(L)'
;MNTTECLVSLDKSCGLMQVEPVFSRRFIKKQSILNLPSVRPKNAPSVRRKQQRQQRQQRKRVLEMDIASIAETGVFFLFATIAILGALGLVLAQRVAHSMLSLIFSFMAVSGIFILLGAEFLAAIQILVYLASVGLVVLFGIMLTRRQILEEDFE
;
A
#
# COMPACT_ATOMS: atom_id res chain seq x y z
N MET A 1 -2.46 47.89 -13.89
CA MET A 1 -3.13 47.47 -12.64
C MET A 1 -3.75 46.10 -12.85
N ASN A 2 -3.27 45.03 -12.24
CA ASN A 2 -2.01 44.33 -12.52
C ASN A 2 -2.35 42.83 -12.56
N THR A 3 -1.77 42.08 -13.50
CA THR A 3 -1.99 40.66 -13.77
C THR A 3 -1.24 39.71 -12.82
N THR A 4 -0.76 40.20 -11.66
CA THR A 4 0.12 39.45 -10.74
C THR A 4 -0.61 38.67 -9.64
N GLU A 5 -1.91 38.89 -9.43
CA GLU A 5 -2.66 38.24 -8.34
C GLU A 5 -3.13 36.80 -8.68
N CYS A 6 -3.16 36.40 -9.96
CA CYS A 6 -3.61 35.04 -10.33
C CYS A 6 -2.55 33.94 -10.14
N LEU A 7 -1.26 34.28 -10.06
CA LEU A 7 -0.18 33.28 -10.01
C LEU A 7 0.09 32.75 -8.59
N VAL A 8 -0.28 33.50 -7.54
CA VAL A 8 -0.06 33.08 -6.14
C VAL A 8 -1.05 32.01 -5.67
N SER A 9 -2.22 31.90 -6.31
CA SER A 9 -3.25 30.94 -5.90
C SER A 9 -3.03 29.51 -6.41
N LEU A 10 -2.23 29.32 -7.46
CA LEU A 10 -2.02 28.00 -8.07
C LEU A 10 -0.79 27.24 -7.55
N ASP A 11 0.17 27.94 -6.94
CA ASP A 11 1.33 27.31 -6.27
C ASP A 11 0.94 26.70 -4.90
N LYS A 12 -0.11 27.24 -4.26
CA LYS A 12 -0.59 26.76 -2.95
C LYS A 12 -1.31 25.40 -2.95
N SER A 13 -1.70 24.89 -4.11
CA SER A 13 -2.27 23.54 -4.24
C SER A 13 -1.22 22.45 -4.48
N CYS A 14 0.06 22.81 -4.73
CA CYS A 14 1.09 21.89 -5.22
C CYS A 14 2.11 21.42 -4.16
N GLY A 15 1.75 21.41 -2.88
CA GLY A 15 2.76 21.07 -1.87
C GLY A 15 2.29 20.86 -0.43
N LEU A 16 1.24 20.06 -0.19
CA LEU A 16 0.98 19.49 1.15
C LEU A 16 -0.14 18.44 1.14
N MET A 17 0.17 17.25 0.60
CA MET A 17 -0.57 16.03 0.96
C MET A 17 0.44 15.08 1.59
N GLN A 18 0.91 15.44 2.78
CA GLN A 18 0.57 14.76 4.03
C GLN A 18 0.61 13.24 3.91
N VAL A 19 1.82 12.72 3.73
CA VAL A 19 2.24 11.52 4.44
C VAL A 19 2.18 11.88 5.92
N GLU A 20 1.07 11.57 6.59
CA GLU A 20 0.98 11.66 8.05
C GLU A 20 1.88 10.60 8.67
N PRO A 21 3.00 10.97 9.34
CA PRO A 21 3.71 10.03 10.17
C PRO A 21 2.86 9.72 11.41
N VAL A 22 2.59 8.44 11.58
CA VAL A 22 2.09 7.77 12.79
C VAL A 22 2.98 8.11 14.00
N PHE A 23 2.82 9.29 14.61
CA PHE A 23 3.69 9.71 15.73
C PHE A 23 2.98 10.48 16.86
N SER A 24 1.73 10.92 16.68
CA SER A 24 1.05 11.76 17.66
C SER A 24 -0.06 11.01 18.39
N ARG A 25 0.26 10.43 19.56
CA ARG A 25 -0.62 10.26 20.76
C ARG A 25 -0.10 9.23 21.78
N ARG A 26 1.21 9.06 21.95
CA ARG A 26 1.74 8.69 23.28
C ARG A 26 1.73 9.95 24.14
N PHE A 27 0.58 10.19 24.76
CA PHE A 27 0.33 11.18 25.81
C PHE A 27 1.16 10.80 27.05
N ILE A 28 2.47 10.95 26.91
CA ILE A 28 3.38 11.13 28.03
C ILE A 28 2.93 12.42 28.71
N LYS A 29 2.95 12.39 30.05
CA LYS A 29 2.70 13.52 30.97
C LYS A 29 1.30 13.61 31.56
N LYS A 30 0.92 12.49 32.19
CA LYS A 30 0.19 12.48 33.45
C LYS A 30 1.01 13.24 34.51
N GLN A 31 0.80 14.55 34.58
CA GLN A 31 1.14 15.43 35.69
C GLN A 31 0.12 15.08 36.80
N SER A 32 0.39 14.17 37.74
CA SER A 32 1.22 14.39 38.92
C SER A 32 1.25 15.87 39.28
N ILE A 33 0.26 16.38 40.00
CA ILE A 33 0.30 16.61 41.45
C ILE A 33 -1.13 16.97 41.88
N LEU A 34 -1.83 16.04 42.52
CA LEU A 34 -2.85 16.40 43.50
C LEU A 34 -2.82 15.39 44.63
N ASN A 35 -2.59 15.95 45.81
CA ASN A 35 -2.59 15.35 47.12
C ASN A 35 -3.69 14.29 47.28
N LEU A 36 -3.35 13.07 47.70
CA LEU A 36 -4.35 12.17 48.30
C LEU A 36 -3.68 11.23 49.31
N PRO A 37 -4.19 11.16 50.56
CA PRO A 37 -3.52 10.46 51.65
C PRO A 37 -3.53 8.95 51.45
N SER A 38 -2.51 8.33 52.05
CA SER A 38 -2.30 6.89 52.19
C SER A 38 -3.54 6.18 52.77
N VAL A 39 -4.41 5.65 51.90
CA VAL A 39 -5.42 4.66 52.28
C VAL A 39 -4.83 3.27 52.06
N ARG A 40 -4.55 2.58 53.18
CA ARG A 40 -4.13 1.17 53.23
C ARG A 40 -5.27 0.29 52.69
N PRO A 41 -5.11 -0.53 51.63
CA PRO A 41 -6.20 -1.36 51.16
C PRO A 41 -6.29 -2.63 52.02
N LYS A 42 -7.32 -2.68 52.87
CA LYS A 42 -7.82 -3.90 53.50
C LYS A 42 -8.48 -4.76 52.39
N ASN A 43 -7.94 -5.96 52.20
CA ASN A 43 -8.60 -7.19 51.72
C ASN A 43 -9.58 -7.05 50.53
N ALA A 44 -9.12 -7.35 49.31
CA ALA A 44 -10.00 -7.56 48.15
C ALA A 44 -9.54 -8.74 47.26
N PRO A 45 -10.02 -9.98 47.51
CA PRO A 45 -9.75 -11.12 46.63
C PRO A 45 -10.57 -11.10 45.32
N SER A 46 -11.54 -10.18 45.18
CA SER A 46 -12.49 -10.11 44.06
C SER A 46 -11.99 -9.33 42.84
N VAL A 47 -10.99 -8.46 43.00
CA VAL A 47 -10.46 -7.61 41.89
C VAL A 47 -9.56 -8.42 40.95
N ARG A 48 -8.78 -9.39 41.48
CA ARG A 48 -7.95 -10.31 40.67
C ARG A 48 -8.76 -11.07 39.62
N ARG A 49 -10.00 -11.46 39.93
CA ARG A 49 -10.85 -12.23 39.01
C ARG A 49 -11.32 -11.43 37.80
N LYS A 50 -11.54 -10.11 37.93
CA LYS A 50 -11.90 -9.25 36.79
C LYS A 50 -10.69 -8.92 35.91
N GLN A 51 -9.55 -8.65 36.53
CA GLN A 51 -8.29 -8.34 35.85
C GLN A 51 -7.76 -9.54 35.04
N GLN A 52 -7.91 -10.76 35.58
CA GLN A 52 -7.51 -12.00 34.92
C GLN A 52 -8.44 -12.39 33.74
N ARG A 53 -9.72 -11.96 33.74
CA ARG A 53 -10.61 -12.12 32.57
C ARG A 53 -10.21 -11.17 31.43
N GLN A 54 -9.85 -9.93 31.73
CA GLN A 54 -9.30 -9.00 30.73
C GLN A 54 -8.00 -9.55 30.11
N GLN A 55 -7.12 -10.17 30.91
CA GLN A 55 -5.89 -10.78 30.43
C GLN A 55 -6.11 -11.97 29.47
N ARG A 56 -7.13 -12.81 29.72
CA ARG A 56 -7.53 -13.89 28.79
C ARG A 56 -8.12 -13.35 27.48
N GLN A 57 -8.88 -12.25 27.56
CA GLN A 57 -9.44 -11.56 26.40
C GLN A 57 -8.33 -10.93 25.55
N GLN A 58 -7.29 -10.42 26.20
CA GLN A 58 -6.09 -9.89 25.55
C GLN A 58 -5.27 -10.99 24.86
N ARG A 59 -5.12 -12.17 25.48
CA ARG A 59 -4.41 -13.32 24.88
C ARG A 59 -5.13 -13.91 23.65
N LYS A 60 -6.47 -13.85 23.60
CA LYS A 60 -7.26 -14.22 22.39
C LYS A 60 -7.08 -13.25 21.23
N ARG A 61 -6.92 -11.94 21.51
CA ARG A 61 -6.62 -10.91 20.51
C ARG A 61 -5.23 -11.09 19.87
N VAL A 62 -4.23 -11.53 20.64
CA VAL A 62 -2.86 -11.75 20.13
C VAL A 62 -2.82 -12.87 19.09
N LEU A 63 -3.53 -13.98 19.34
CA LEU A 63 -3.54 -15.13 18.40
C LEU A 63 -4.31 -14.84 17.11
N GLU A 64 -5.37 -14.01 17.15
CA GLU A 64 -6.02 -13.48 15.94
C GLU A 64 -5.11 -12.52 15.16
N MET A 65 -4.25 -11.77 15.86
CA MET A 65 -3.32 -10.82 15.25
C MET A 65 -2.15 -11.53 14.55
N ASP A 66 -1.69 -12.68 15.06
CA ASP A 66 -0.63 -13.48 14.43
C ASP A 66 -1.07 -14.08 13.09
N ILE A 67 -2.30 -14.61 12.99
CA ILE A 67 -2.80 -15.21 11.72
C ILE A 67 -3.00 -14.13 10.66
N ALA A 68 -3.53 -12.96 11.05
CA ALA A 68 -3.70 -11.83 10.14
C ALA A 68 -2.35 -11.31 9.61
N SER A 69 -1.34 -11.14 10.49
CA SER A 69 0.00 -10.71 10.05
C SER A 69 0.73 -11.73 9.18
N ILE A 70 0.57 -13.04 9.46
CA ILE A 70 1.12 -14.10 8.60
C ILE A 70 0.41 -14.10 7.24
N ALA A 71 -0.91 -13.91 7.22
CA ALA A 71 -1.67 -13.81 5.98
C ALA A 71 -1.26 -12.58 5.15
N GLU A 72 -1.14 -11.39 5.76
CA GLU A 72 -0.66 -10.18 5.10
C GLU A 72 0.74 -10.38 4.51
N THR A 73 1.67 -10.93 5.29
CA THR A 73 3.05 -11.19 4.85
C THR A 73 3.10 -12.24 3.74
N GLY A 74 2.29 -13.30 3.85
CA GLY A 74 2.20 -14.36 2.85
C GLY A 74 1.64 -13.85 1.52
N VAL A 75 0.57 -13.05 1.57
CA VAL A 75 -0.05 -12.43 0.39
C VAL A 75 0.90 -11.41 -0.24
N PHE A 76 1.63 -10.62 0.55
CA PHE A 76 2.66 -9.72 0.05
C PHE A 76 3.75 -10.47 -0.73
N PHE A 77 4.30 -11.54 -0.16
CA PHE A 77 5.32 -12.36 -0.85
C PHE A 77 4.78 -13.01 -2.11
N LEU A 78 3.52 -13.45 -2.10
CA LEU A 78 2.86 -14.01 -3.27
C LEU A 78 2.76 -12.97 -4.40
N PHE A 79 2.26 -11.77 -4.12
CA PHE A 79 2.18 -10.72 -5.13
C PHE A 79 3.56 -10.23 -5.57
N ALA A 80 4.53 -10.12 -4.67
CA ALA A 80 5.89 -9.71 -5.00
C ALA A 80 6.59 -10.72 -5.92
N THR A 81 6.49 -12.02 -5.64
CA THR A 81 7.06 -13.06 -6.51
C THR A 81 6.36 -13.11 -7.86
N ILE A 82 5.03 -12.95 -7.90
CA ILE A 82 4.27 -12.84 -9.15
C ILE A 82 4.71 -11.61 -9.97
N ALA A 83 4.91 -10.45 -9.34
CA ALA A 83 5.35 -9.25 -10.03
C ALA A 83 6.75 -9.44 -10.64
N ILE A 84 7.68 -10.04 -9.90
CA ILE A 84 9.03 -10.35 -10.39
C ILE A 84 8.98 -11.35 -11.55
N LEU A 85 8.20 -12.43 -11.43
CA LEU A 85 8.02 -13.41 -12.49
C LEU A 85 7.37 -12.82 -13.74
N GLY A 86 6.40 -11.91 -13.58
CA GLY A 86 5.79 -11.18 -14.69
C GLY A 86 6.77 -10.23 -15.38
N ALA A 87 7.61 -9.53 -14.63
CA ALA A 87 8.65 -8.67 -15.18
C ALA A 87 9.74 -9.46 -15.92
N LEU A 88 10.15 -10.62 -15.37
CA LEU A 88 11.06 -11.54 -16.05
C LEU A 88 10.41 -12.12 -17.32
N GLY A 89 9.15 -12.53 -17.24
CA GLY A 89 8.39 -13.05 -18.38
C GLY A 89 8.22 -12.03 -19.50
N LEU A 90 8.05 -10.75 -19.16
CA LEU A 90 8.02 -9.65 -20.12
C LEU A 90 9.33 -9.57 -20.94
N VAL A 91 10.50 -9.64 -20.28
CA VAL A 91 11.81 -9.50 -20.94
C VAL A 91 12.24 -10.78 -21.67
N LEU A 92 11.91 -11.96 -21.12
CA LEU A 92 12.37 -13.24 -21.65
C LEU A 92 11.45 -13.82 -22.74
N ALA A 93 10.24 -13.28 -22.91
CA ALA A 93 9.29 -13.82 -23.88
C ALA A 93 9.71 -13.56 -25.34
N GLN A 94 9.93 -14.64 -26.08
CA GLN A 94 10.23 -14.59 -27.53
C GLN A 94 9.02 -14.20 -28.39
N ARG A 95 7.81 -14.40 -27.87
CA ARG A 95 6.56 -14.05 -28.54
C ARG A 95 6.01 -12.78 -27.91
N VAL A 96 5.82 -11.76 -28.75
CA VAL A 96 5.26 -10.45 -28.37
C VAL A 96 3.95 -10.60 -27.58
N ALA A 97 3.05 -11.50 -28.02
CA ALA A 97 1.78 -11.74 -27.33
C ALA A 97 1.96 -12.22 -25.88
N HIS A 98 2.95 -13.08 -25.62
CA HIS A 98 3.23 -13.55 -24.25
C HIS A 98 3.89 -12.47 -23.39
N SER A 99 4.79 -11.68 -23.97
CA SER A 99 5.43 -10.54 -23.31
C SER A 99 4.37 -9.55 -22.80
N MET A 100 3.43 -9.20 -23.67
CA MET A 100 2.31 -8.28 -23.38
C MET A 100 1.40 -8.78 -22.25
N LEU A 101 1.04 -10.06 -22.24
CA LEU A 101 0.22 -10.64 -21.16
C LEU A 101 0.98 -10.61 -19.82
N SER A 102 2.30 -10.86 -19.84
CA SER A 102 3.16 -10.77 -18.65
C SER A 102 3.22 -9.34 -18.07
N LEU A 103 3.24 -8.32 -18.93
CA LEU A 103 3.22 -6.92 -18.51
C LEU A 103 1.94 -6.57 -17.73
N ILE A 104 0.78 -6.95 -18.27
CA ILE A 104 -0.53 -6.72 -17.62
C ILE A 104 -0.58 -7.42 -16.26
N PHE A 105 -0.11 -8.66 -16.19
CA PHE A 105 -0.07 -9.43 -14.95
C PHE A 105 0.85 -8.77 -13.90
N SER A 106 2.00 -8.26 -14.33
CA SER A 106 2.94 -7.52 -13.46
C SER A 106 2.30 -6.25 -12.89
N PHE A 107 1.60 -5.44 -13.70
CA PHE A 107 0.93 -4.24 -13.20
C PHE A 107 -0.25 -4.56 -12.27
N MET A 108 -0.98 -5.65 -12.52
CA MET A 108 -2.03 -6.11 -11.63
C MET A 108 -1.45 -6.51 -10.26
N ALA A 109 -0.30 -7.22 -10.24
CA ALA A 109 0.36 -7.60 -9.00
C ALA A 109 0.85 -6.38 -8.20
N VAL A 110 1.41 -5.37 -8.87
CA VAL A 110 1.80 -4.09 -8.23
C VAL A 110 0.58 -3.36 -7.64
N SER A 111 -0.55 -3.34 -8.36
CA SER A 111 -1.79 -2.78 -7.82
C SER A 111 -2.26 -3.53 -6.57
N GLY A 112 -2.14 -4.85 -6.55
CA GLY A 112 -2.44 -5.68 -5.36
C GLY A 112 -1.56 -5.30 -4.17
N ILE A 113 -0.26 -5.07 -4.40
CA ILE A 113 0.67 -4.59 -3.37
C ILE A 113 0.22 -3.23 -2.82
N PHE A 114 -0.20 -2.28 -3.65
CA PHE A 114 -0.70 -0.99 -3.17
C PHE A 114 -1.98 -1.09 -2.32
N ILE A 115 -2.88 -2.03 -2.63
CA ILE A 115 -4.05 -2.31 -1.79
C ILE A 115 -3.60 -2.85 -0.41
N LEU A 116 -2.63 -3.78 -0.39
CA LEU A 116 -2.08 -4.32 0.87
C LEU A 116 -1.41 -3.24 1.73
N LEU A 117 -0.80 -2.23 1.13
CA LEU A 117 -0.20 -1.10 1.83
C LEU A 117 -1.23 -0.08 2.36
N GLY A 118 -2.53 -0.27 2.10
CA GLY A 118 -3.58 0.69 2.44
C GLY A 118 -3.58 1.94 1.54
N ALA A 119 -2.88 1.90 0.41
CA ALA A 119 -2.77 2.99 -0.56
C ALA A 119 -3.81 2.83 -1.69
N GLU A 120 -5.08 2.81 -1.33
CA GLU A 120 -6.21 2.55 -2.23
C GLU A 120 -6.33 3.56 -3.39
N PHE A 121 -6.09 4.85 -3.14
CA PHE A 121 -6.04 5.87 -4.20
C PHE A 121 -4.91 5.61 -5.20
N LEU A 122 -3.74 5.20 -4.71
CA LEU A 122 -2.57 4.92 -5.54
C LEU A 122 -2.78 3.64 -6.37
N ALA A 123 -3.45 2.63 -5.80
CA ALA A 123 -3.87 1.43 -6.52
C ALA A 123 -4.86 1.75 -7.64
N ALA A 124 -5.83 2.64 -7.39
CA ALA A 124 -6.78 3.08 -8.41
C ALA A 124 -6.07 3.80 -9.57
N ILE A 125 -5.14 4.72 -9.26
CA ILE A 125 -4.31 5.38 -10.28
C ILE A 125 -3.45 4.37 -11.04
N GLN A 126 -2.90 3.36 -10.36
CA GLN A 126 -2.09 2.33 -11.00
C GLN A 126 -2.88 1.61 -12.10
N ILE A 127 -4.13 1.24 -11.82
CA ILE A 127 -5.00 0.59 -12.81
C ILE A 127 -5.41 1.60 -13.91
N LEU A 128 -5.86 2.80 -13.54
CA LEU A 128 -6.37 3.77 -14.51
C LEU A 128 -5.29 4.30 -15.46
N VAL A 129 -4.07 4.56 -14.95
CA VAL A 129 -3.00 5.18 -15.73
C VAL A 129 -2.09 4.12 -16.33
N TYR A 130 -1.58 3.18 -15.54
CA TYR A 130 -0.60 2.21 -16.07
C TYR A 130 -1.26 1.09 -16.85
N LEU A 131 -2.36 0.51 -16.35
CA LEU A 131 -3.00 -0.59 -17.07
C LEU A 131 -3.80 -0.08 -18.28
N ALA A 132 -4.57 1.00 -18.13
CA ALA A 132 -5.46 1.48 -19.18
C ALA A 132 -4.85 2.51 -20.15
N SER A 133 -3.97 3.41 -19.69
CA SER A 133 -3.38 4.43 -20.58
C SER A 133 -2.02 3.97 -21.11
N VAL A 134 -1.01 3.88 -20.25
CA VAL A 134 0.37 3.55 -20.65
C VAL A 134 0.45 2.13 -21.23
N GLY A 135 -0.20 1.16 -20.60
CA GLY A 135 -0.21 -0.24 -21.02
C GLY A 135 -0.79 -0.43 -22.41
N LEU A 136 -1.97 0.12 -22.69
CA LEU A 136 -2.57 0.07 -24.03
C LEU A 136 -1.74 0.82 -25.07
N VAL A 137 -1.15 1.97 -24.74
CA VAL A 137 -0.26 2.70 -25.66
C VAL A 137 0.97 1.85 -26.02
N VAL A 138 1.60 1.20 -25.04
CA VAL A 138 2.73 0.29 -25.28
C VAL A 138 2.29 -0.92 -26.10
N LEU A 139 1.12 -1.51 -25.81
CA LEU A 139 0.54 -2.60 -26.58
C LEU A 139 0.34 -2.22 -28.05
N PHE A 140 -0.24 -1.05 -28.31
CA PHE A 140 -0.41 -0.51 -29.65
C PHE A 140 0.93 -0.23 -30.32
N GLY A 141 1.88 0.39 -29.62
CA GLY A 141 3.22 0.69 -30.14
C GLY A 141 3.94 -0.56 -30.62
N ILE A 142 4.00 -1.60 -29.79
CA ILE A 142 4.68 -2.85 -30.16
C ILE A 142 3.95 -3.53 -31.35
N MET A 143 2.61 -3.48 -31.39
CA MET A 143 1.85 -4.07 -32.50
C MET A 143 2.09 -3.33 -33.83
N LEU A 144 2.20 -2.00 -33.80
CA LEU A 144 2.53 -1.19 -34.96
C LEU A 144 3.97 -1.42 -35.41
N THR A 145 4.94 -1.36 -34.50
CA THR A 145 6.35 -1.59 -34.81
C THR A 145 6.58 -2.97 -35.43
N ARG A 146 5.94 -4.03 -34.92
CA ARG A 146 6.11 -5.39 -35.46
C ARG A 146 5.71 -5.51 -36.94
N ARG A 147 4.76 -4.72 -37.42
CA ARG A 147 4.36 -4.76 -38.83
C ARG A 147 5.39 -4.10 -39.75
N GLN A 148 6.14 -3.10 -39.27
CA GLN A 148 7.12 -2.37 -40.09
C GLN A 148 8.38 -3.18 -40.38
N ILE A 149 8.81 -4.01 -39.43
CA ILE A 149 10.05 -4.82 -39.54
C ILE A 149 9.94 -5.99 -40.54
N LEU A 150 8.75 -6.30 -41.05
CA LEU A 150 8.54 -7.42 -41.97
C LEU A 150 8.59 -7.00 -43.45
N GLU A 151 8.72 -5.70 -43.74
CA GLU A 151 8.64 -5.14 -45.09
C GLU A 151 10.02 -4.66 -45.62
N GLU A 152 11.06 -4.64 -44.79
CA GLU A 152 12.42 -4.20 -45.16
C GLU A 152 13.36 -5.35 -45.60
N ASP A 153 12.86 -6.58 -45.71
CA ASP A 153 13.62 -7.76 -46.16
C ASP A 153 13.31 -8.17 -47.63
N PHE A 154 12.68 -7.27 -48.43
CA PHE A 154 12.31 -7.54 -49.84
C PHE A 154 12.99 -6.63 -50.89
N GLU A 155 14.18 -6.08 -50.59
CA GLU A 155 15.10 -5.53 -51.60
C GLU A 155 16.47 -6.23 -51.54
#